data_AF-A0AAX3KP70-F1
#
_entry.id   AF-A0AAX3KP70-F1
#
_cell.length_a   1.000
_cell.length_b   1.000
_cell.length_c   1.000
_cell.angle_alpha   90.00
_cell.angle_beta   90.00
_cell.angle_gamma   90.00
#
_symmetry.space_group_name_H-M   'P 1'
#
loop_
_entity.id
_entity.type
_entity.pdbx_description
1 polymer ?
#
loop_
_entity_poly.entity_id
_entity_poly.type
_entity_poly.pdbx_seq_one_letter_code
_entity_poly.pdbx_strand_id
1 'polypeptide(L)' 'MLKKMKVAAAVILASAVSANAMAAEAFDYTALTSAVDFGAVGTAVLAVAAIVAGIFALQRGVKMVLSMVKS' A
#
# COMPACT_ATOMS: atom_id res chain seq x y z
N MET A 1 -34.94 11.72 9.77
CA MET A 1 -34.50 11.40 8.39
C MET A 1 -33.67 12.50 7.72
N LEU A 2 -33.87 13.78 8.06
CA LEU A 2 -33.09 14.92 7.56
C LEU A 2 -31.56 14.78 7.68
N LYS A 3 -31.06 14.19 8.77
CA LYS A 3 -29.61 14.01 9.01
C LYS A 3 -28.97 13.05 7.99
N LYS A 4 -29.69 12.00 7.56
CA LYS A 4 -29.22 11.04 6.56
C LYS A 4 -29.21 11.64 5.15
N MET A 5 -30.19 12.50 4.82
CA MET A 5 -30.21 13.23 3.54
C MET A 5 -29.08 14.25 3.42
N LYS A 6 -28.73 14.94 4.52
CA LYS A 6 -27.58 15.87 4.54
C LYS A 6 -26.25 15.15 4.34
N VAL A 7 -26.08 13.96 4.92
CA VAL A 7 -24.89 13.13 4.72
C VAL A 7 -24.82 12.61 3.29
N ALA A 8 -25.94 12.14 2.72
CA ALA A 8 -25.98 11.71 1.31
C ALA A 8 -25.66 12.87 0.35
N ALA A 9 -26.21 14.06 0.58
CA ALA A 9 -25.90 15.25 -0.21
C ALA A 9 -24.42 15.65 -0.08
N ALA A 10 -23.84 15.56 1.11
CA ALA A 10 -22.42 15.84 1.33
C ALA A 10 -21.51 14.86 0.59
N VAL A 11 -21.87 13.58 0.53
CA VAL A 11 -21.12 12.54 -0.21
C VAL A 11 -21.19 12.81 -1.72
N ILE A 12 -22.35 13.20 -2.24
CA ILE A 12 -22.55 13.53 -3.67
C ILE A 12 -21.80 14.81 -4.07
N LEU A 13 -21.77 15.81 -3.18
CA LEU A 13 -21.02 17.05 -3.41
C LEU A 13 -19.50 16.81 -3.33
N ALA A 14 -19.04 15.95 -2.42
CA ALA A 14 -17.64 15.55 -2.34
C ALA A 14 -17.17 14.74 -3.56
N SER A 15 -18.05 13.89 -4.13
CA SER A 15 -17.74 13.18 -5.38
C SER A 15 -17.78 14.09 -6.61
N ALA A 16 -18.60 15.15 -6.61
CA ALA A 16 -18.61 16.15 -7.68
C ALA A 16 -17.37 17.07 -7.67
N VAL A 17 -16.85 17.42 -6.48
CA VAL A 17 -15.58 18.17 -6.34
C VAL A 17 -14.39 17.37 -6.88
N SER A 18 -14.36 16.05 -6.65
CA SER A 18 -13.30 15.18 -7.18
C SER A 18 -13.41 14.95 -8.69
N ALA A 19 -14.61 15.04 -9.27
CA ALA A 19 -14.78 15.00 -10.73
C ALA A 19 -14.30 16.29 -11.42
N ASN A 20 -14.52 17.46 -10.81
CA ASN A 20 -14.08 18.75 -11.37
C ASN A 20 -12.56 18.96 -11.27
N ALA A 21 -11.90 18.34 -10.28
CA ALA A 21 -10.44 18.32 -10.18
C ALA A 21 -9.76 17.52 -11.31
N MET A 22 -10.51 16.69 -12.04
CA MET A 22 -10.03 15.96 -13.24
C MET A 22 -10.32 16.70 -14.55
N ALA A 23 -11.10 17.78 -14.51
CA ALA A 23 -11.52 18.55 -15.69
C ALA A 23 -10.83 19.92 -15.80
N ALA A 24 -10.17 20.39 -14.74
CA ALA A 24 -9.35 21.60 -14.75
C ALA A 24 -7.94 21.25 -15.26
N GLU A 25 -7.77 21.39 -16.58
CA GLU A 25 -6.51 21.28 -17.33
C GLU A 25 -5.72 19.98 -17.12
N ALA A 26 -5.70 19.13 -18.14
CA ALA A 26 -4.73 18.03 -18.25
C ALA A 26 -3.32 18.61 -18.46
N PHE A 27 -2.77 19.23 -17.42
CA PHE A 27 -1.36 19.60 -17.38
C PHE A 27 -0.55 18.30 -17.38
N ASP A 28 0.38 18.18 -18.33
CA ASP A 28 1.15 16.95 -18.50
C ASP A 28 2.16 16.79 -17.35
N TYR A 29 1.75 16.03 -16.33
CA TYR A 29 2.60 15.65 -15.21
C TYR A 29 3.50 14.44 -15.52
N THR A 30 3.51 13.94 -16.76
CA THR A 30 4.34 12.77 -17.16
C THR A 30 5.81 13.00 -16.83
N ALA A 31 6.32 14.23 -16.94
CA ALA A 31 7.69 14.56 -16.56
C ALA A 31 7.96 14.41 -15.04
N LEU A 32 6.96 14.64 -14.19
CA LEU A 32 7.09 14.47 -12.73
C LEU A 32 6.84 13.02 -12.30
N THR A 33 5.91 12.31 -12.94
CA THR A 33 5.56 10.92 -12.56
C THR A 33 6.53 9.90 -13.16
N SER A 34 7.10 10.17 -14.34
CA SER A 34 8.11 9.28 -14.94
C SER A 34 9.47 9.38 -14.24
N ALA A 35 9.71 10.46 -13.48
CA ALA A 35 10.90 10.60 -12.64
C ALA A 35 10.79 9.79 -11.33
N VAL A 36 9.60 9.32 -10.96
CA VAL A 36 9.37 8.51 -9.75
C VAL A 36 9.36 7.03 -10.12
N ASP A 37 10.48 6.35 -9.91
CA ASP A 37 10.59 4.91 -10.11
C ASP A 37 9.99 4.13 -8.93
N PHE A 38 8.79 3.58 -9.12
CA PHE A 38 8.13 2.71 -8.15
C PHE A 38 8.66 1.27 -8.16
N GLY A 39 9.46 0.88 -9.16
CA GLY A 39 10.11 -0.44 -9.23
C GLY A 39 11.15 -0.60 -8.12
N ALA A 40 12.02 0.39 -7.96
CA ALA A 40 12.98 0.43 -6.86
C ALA A 40 12.30 0.31 -5.48
N VAL A 41 11.17 1.02 -5.28
CA VAL A 41 10.40 0.95 -4.03
C VAL A 41 9.84 -0.46 -3.79
N GLY A 42 9.29 -1.10 -4.82
CA GLY A 42 8.80 -2.48 -4.73
C GLY A 42 9.90 -3.47 -4.33
N THR A 43 11.09 -3.36 -4.94
CA THR A 43 12.24 -4.21 -4.57
C THR A 43 12.73 -3.95 -3.15
N ALA A 44 12.73 -2.69 -2.69
CA ALA A 44 13.12 -2.33 -1.33
C ALA A 44 12.16 -2.93 -0.29
N VAL A 45 10.85 -2.86 -0.54
CA VAL A 45 9.85 -3.48 0.34
C VAL A 45 9.96 -5.00 0.35
N LEU A 46 10.16 -5.63 -0.82
CA LEU A 46 10.40 -7.07 -0.92
C LEU A 46 11.66 -7.49 -0.15
N ALA A 47 12.73 -6.70 -0.21
CA ALA A 47 13.96 -6.97 0.52
C ALA A 47 13.74 -6.97 2.05
N VAL A 48 12.99 -5.99 2.57
CA VAL A 48 12.62 -5.95 3.99
C VAL A 48 11.75 -7.15 4.36
N ALA A 49 10.77 -7.50 3.53
CA ALA A 49 9.92 -8.67 3.76
C ALA A 49 10.72 -9.98 3.76
N ALA A 50 11.71 -10.12 2.88
CA ALA A 50 12.60 -11.28 2.81
C ALA A 50 13.45 -11.44 4.07
N ILE A 51 13.93 -10.35 4.66
CA ILE A 51 14.68 -10.39 5.93
C ILE A 51 13.80 -10.93 7.05
N VAL A 52 12.57 -10.42 7.18
CA VAL A 52 11.63 -10.88 8.22
C VAL A 52 11.27 -12.35 8.02
N ALA A 53 10.99 -12.76 6.79
CA ALA A 53 10.72 -14.15 6.45
C ALA A 53 11.92 -15.06 6.76
N GLY A 54 13.14 -14.62 6.46
CA GLY A 54 14.38 -15.34 6.74
C GLY A 54 14.59 -15.62 8.22
N ILE A 55 14.36 -14.63 9.08
CA ILE A 55 14.47 -14.80 10.54
C ILE A 55 13.45 -15.82 11.05
N PHE A 56 12.21 -15.76 10.55
CA PHE A 56 11.16 -16.70 10.97
C PHE A 56 11.46 -18.13 10.52
N ALA A 57 11.96 -18.30 9.29
CA ALA A 57 12.41 -19.58 8.78
C ALA A 57 13.59 -20.14 9.59
N LEU A 58 14.56 -19.29 9.97
CA LEU A 58 15.70 -19.67 10.80
C LEU A 58 15.25 -20.16 12.18
N GLN A 59 14.37 -19.42 12.85
CA GLN A 59 13.85 -19.83 14.17
C GLN A 59 13.13 -21.18 14.10
N ARG A 60 12.38 -21.42 13.02
CA ARG A 60 11.66 -22.68 12.82
C ARG A 60 12.62 -23.84 12.51
N GLY A 61 13.67 -23.60 11.73
CA GLY A 61 14.74 -24.56 11.47
C GLY A 61 15.48 -24.95 12.74
N VAL A 62 15.86 -23.98 13.58
CA VAL A 62 16.55 -24.23 14.86
C VAL A 62 15.69 -25.07 15.80
N LYS A 63 14.40 -24.75 15.95
CA LYS A 63 13.48 -25.54 16.78
C LYS A 63 13.36 -26.99 16.30
N MET A 64 13.35 -27.20 14.98
CA MET A 64 13.27 -28.54 14.41
C MET A 64 14.52 -29.36 14.74
N VAL A 65 15.71 -28.78 14.56
CA VAL A 65 16.98 -29.45 14.91
C VAL A 65 17.07 -29.73 16.41
N LEU A 66 16.70 -28.78 17.27
CA LEU A 66 16.72 -28.98 18.71
C LEU A 66 15.74 -30.07 19.18
N SER A 67 14.60 -30.23 18.50
CA SER A 67 13.66 -31.31 18.83
C SER A 67 14.21 -32.70 18.52
N MET A 68 15.07 -32.81 17.50
CA MET A 68 15.76 -34.07 17.17
C MET A 68 16.86 -34.42 18.17
N VAL A 69 17.52 -33.41 18.77
CA VAL A 69 18.58 -33.62 19.77
C VAL A 69 18.02 -33.84 21.19
N LYS A 70 16.84 -33.29 21.48
CA LYS A 70 16.19 -33.44 22.80
C LYS A 70 15.39 -34.76 22.93
N SER A 71 15.25 -35.52 21.84
CA SER A 71 14.71 -36.90 21.87
C SER A 71 15.85 -37.88 22.14
#